data_AF-A0A3C0DLX1-F1
#
_entry.id   AF-A0A3C0DLX1-F1
#
_cell.length_a   1.000
_cell.length_b   1.000
_cell.length_c   1.000
_cell.angle_alpha   90.00
_cell.angle_beta   90.00
_cell.angle_gamma   90.00
#
_symmetry.space_group_name_H-M   'P 1'
#
loop_
_entity.id
_entity.type
_entity.pdbx_description
1 polymer ?
#
loop_
_entity_poly.entity_id
_entity_poly.type
_entity_poly.pdbx_seq_one_letter_code
_entity_poly.pdbx_strand_id
1 'polypeptide(L)' 'LQPEVRDYEPRQALEAGADGLAFYRRLLSQAGTFLNQDGLLLMEIGYGQQDAVLRMAHENGWKAST' A
#
# COMPACT_ATOMS: atom_id res chain seq x y z
N LEU A 1 1.97 -16.71 -10.83
CA LEU A 1 2.31 -15.49 -11.60
C LEU A 1 2.30 -15.85 -13.07
N GLN A 2 1.88 -14.91 -13.92
CA GLN A 2 2.04 -15.07 -15.36
C GLN A 2 3.54 -15.20 -15.70
N PRO A 3 3.92 -16.00 -16.71
CA PRO A 3 5.33 -16.24 -17.05
C PRO A 3 6.14 -14.96 -17.24
N GLU A 4 5.54 -13.95 -17.85
CA GLU A 4 6.16 -12.65 -18.14
C GLU A 4 6.57 -11.94 -16.84
N VAL A 5 5.68 -11.90 -15.86
CA VAL A 5 5.94 -11.31 -14.54
C VAL A 5 6.95 -12.14 -13.74
N ARG A 6 6.83 -13.48 -13.79
CA ARG A 6 7.73 -14.37 -13.04
C ARG A 6 9.17 -14.28 -13.53
N ASP A 7 9.36 -14.20 -14.84
CA ASP A 7 10.65 -14.38 -15.49
C ASP A 7 11.36 -13.05 -15.79
N TYR A 8 10.63 -11.93 -15.90
CA TYR A 8 11.19 -10.63 -16.30
C TYR A 8 11.01 -9.48 -15.30
N GLU A 9 10.11 -9.56 -14.33
CA GLU A 9 9.97 -8.49 -13.31
C GLU A 9 11.01 -8.67 -12.18
N PRO A 10 11.63 -7.59 -11.68
CA PRO A 10 12.50 -7.66 -10.51
C PRO A 10 11.73 -8.19 -9.29
N ARG A 11 12.27 -9.20 -8.59
CA ARG A 11 11.60 -9.77 -7.41
C ARG A 11 11.24 -8.73 -6.36
N GLN A 12 12.12 -7.75 -6.15
CA GLN A 12 11.89 -6.66 -5.19
C GLN A 12 10.62 -5.84 -5.51
N ALA A 13 10.19 -5.77 -6.78
CA ALA A 13 8.95 -5.12 -7.17
C ALA A 13 7.70 -5.95 -6.83
N LEU A 14 7.86 -7.25 -6.58
CA LEU A 14 6.77 -8.20 -6.30
C LEU A 14 6.65 -8.54 -4.80
N GLU A 15 7.67 -8.25 -3.99
CA GLU A 15 7.76 -8.61 -2.58
C GLU A 15 6.98 -7.64 -1.68
N ALA A 16 5.77 -7.99 -1.26
CA ALA A 16 4.96 -7.16 -0.35
C ALA A 16 4.75 -7.77 1.06
N GLY A 17 5.65 -8.68 1.47
CA GLY A 17 5.54 -9.42 2.74
C GLY A 17 4.53 -10.57 2.70
N ALA A 18 4.38 -11.28 3.81
CA ALA A 18 3.64 -12.54 3.87
C ALA A 18 2.15 -12.43 3.48
N ASP A 19 1.51 -11.30 3.74
CA ASP A 19 0.11 -11.03 3.40
C ASP A 19 -0.05 -9.95 2.31
N GLY A 20 1.06 -9.56 1.68
CA GLY A 20 1.05 -8.54 0.63
C GLY A 20 0.75 -7.12 1.10
N LEU A 21 0.79 -6.85 2.42
CA LEU A 21 0.41 -5.55 2.99
C LEU A 21 1.56 -4.77 3.65
N ALA A 22 2.80 -5.25 3.55
CA ALA A 22 3.94 -4.64 4.24
C ALA A 22 4.18 -3.19 3.84
N PHE A 23 4.04 -2.86 2.55
CA PHE A 23 4.24 -1.49 2.07
C PHE A 23 3.16 -0.54 2.54
N TYR A 24 1.88 -0.95 2.54
CA TYR A 24 0.80 -0.08 3.03
C TYR A 24 0.98 0.22 4.51
N ARG A 25 1.35 -0.76 5.35
CA ARG A 25 1.65 -0.51 6.78
C ARG A 25 2.74 0.53 6.96
N ARG A 26 3.80 0.43 6.16
CA ARG A 26 4.92 1.37 6.23
C ARG A 26 4.52 2.76 5.76
N LEU A 27 3.83 2.87 4.62
CA LEU A 27 3.41 4.15 4.07
C LEU A 27 2.42 4.85 5.00
N LEU A 28 1.39 4.15 5.47
CA LEU A 28 0.36 4.74 6.32
C LEU A 28 0.89 5.18 7.70
N SER A 29 1.94 4.53 8.23
CA SER A 29 2.55 4.93 9.50
C SER A 29 3.55 6.10 9.36
N GLN A 30 4.08 6.36 8.17
CA GLN A 30 5.20 7.31 7.99
C GLN A 30 4.85 8.50 7.09
N ALA A 31 3.99 8.34 6.08
CA ALA A 31 3.79 9.34 5.04
C ALA A 31 3.34 10.71 5.58
N GLY A 32 2.57 10.72 6.68
CA GLY A 32 2.07 11.97 7.27
C GLY A 32 3.17 12.96 7.67
N THR A 33 4.38 12.51 8.01
CA THR A 33 5.50 13.41 8.36
C THR A 33 6.17 14.05 7.14
N PHE A 34 5.88 13.54 5.94
CA PHE A 34 6.44 14.03 4.67
C PHE A 34 5.43 14.89 3.90
N LEU A 35 4.17 14.93 4.32
CA LEU A 35 3.12 15.71 3.67
C LEU A 35 2.99 17.11 4.32
N ASN A 36 2.68 18.10 3.48
CA ASN A 36 2.19 19.39 3.97
C ASN A 36 0.82 19.21 4.63
N GLN A 37 0.37 20.23 5.38
CA GLN A 37 -1.00 20.29 5.87
C GLN A 37 -1.97 20.09 4.70
N ASP A 38 -2.99 19.25 4.92
CA ASP A 38 -3.99 18.84 3.93
C ASP A 38 -3.44 18.14 2.66
N GLY A 39 -2.18 17.67 2.71
CA GLY A 39 -1.59 16.85 1.65
C GLY A 39 -2.28 15.50 1.49
N LEU A 40 -2.23 14.96 0.27
CA LEU A 40 -2.86 13.68 -0.08
C LEU A 40 -1.80 12.58 -0.28
N LEU A 41 -2.15 11.37 0.18
CA LEU A 41 -1.45 10.13 -0.16
C LEU A 41 -2.35 9.33 -1.11
N LEU A 42 -1.90 9.11 -2.34
CA LEU A 42 -2.58 8.23 -3.31
C LEU A 42 -1.77 6.94 -3.48
N MET A 43 -2.45 5.80 -3.46
CA MET A 43 -1.83 4.48 -3.60
C MET A 43 -2.69 3.60 -4.51
N GLU A 44 -2.05 2.85 -5.39
CA GLU A 44 -2.70 1.71 -6.04
C GLU A 44 -2.83 0.57 -5.03
N ILE A 45 -3.93 -0.18 -5.11
CA ILE A 45 -4.18 -1.35 -4.26
C ILE A 45 -4.49 -2.58 -5.11
N GLY A 46 -4.08 -3.75 -4.63
CA GLY A 46 -4.42 -5.02 -5.27
C GLY A 46 -5.91 -5.33 -5.18
N TYR A 47 -6.43 -6.06 -6.17
CA TYR A 47 -7.81 -6.53 -6.16
C TYR A 47 -8.11 -7.31 -4.87
N GLY A 48 -9.21 -6.96 -4.20
CA GLY A 48 -9.63 -7.57 -2.93
C GLY A 48 -8.88 -7.07 -1.68
N GLN A 49 -7.94 -6.14 -1.80
CA GLN A 49 -7.22 -5.58 -0.64
C GLN A 49 -7.88 -4.33 -0.04
N GLN A 50 -8.95 -3.82 -0.67
CA GLN A 50 -9.62 -2.56 -0.30
C GLN A 50 -9.94 -2.47 1.19
N ASP A 51 -10.70 -3.42 1.74
CA ASP A 51 -11.16 -3.36 3.13
C ASP A 51 -9.98 -3.39 4.12
N ALA A 52 -8.95 -4.19 3.82
CA ALA A 52 -7.77 -4.29 4.65
C ALA A 52 -6.96 -2.99 4.66
N VAL A 53 -6.80 -2.35 3.50
CA VAL A 53 -6.06 -1.08 3.36
C VAL A 53 -6.84 0.07 4.00
N LEU A 54 -8.16 0.17 3.77
CA LEU A 54 -9.00 1.21 4.38
C LEU A 54 -9.00 1.11 5.91
N ARG A 55 -9.18 -0.11 6.46
CA ARG A 55 -9.11 -0.32 7.91
C ARG A 55 -7.77 0.15 8.49
N MET A 56 -6.67 -0.26 7.86
CA MET A 56 -5.33 0.12 8.29
C MET A 56 -5.08 1.64 8.18
N ALA A 57 -5.63 2.29 7.15
CA ALA A 57 -5.54 3.72 6.99
C ALA A 57 -6.26 4.45 8.13
N HIS A 58 -7.49 4.03 8.47
CA HIS A 58 -8.24 4.59 9.59
C HIS A 58 -7.54 4.36 10.94
N GLU A 59 -6.96 3.18 11.18
CA GLU A 59 -6.16 2.88 12.38
C GLU A 59 -4.94 3.80 12.51
N ASN A 60 -4.39 4.29 11.39
CA ASN A 60 -3.29 5.25 11.35
C ASN A 60 -3.77 6.72 11.29
N GLY A 61 -5.06 6.98 11.49
CA GLY A 61 -5.63 8.33 11.57
C GLY A 61 -5.91 8.99 10.21
N TRP A 62 -5.85 8.24 9.11
CA TRP A 62 -6.17 8.77 7.79
C TRP A 62 -7.68 8.83 7.56
N LYS A 63 -8.14 9.90 6.92
CA LYS A 63 -9.44 9.93 6.24
C LYS A 63 -9.23 9.34 4.85
N ALA A 64 -9.75 8.13 4.62
CA ALA A 64 -9.49 7.35 3.41
C ALA A 64 -10.79 6.85 2.76
N SER A 65 -10.76 6.73 1.43
CA SER A 65 -11.82 6.19 0.57
C SER A 65 -11.21 5.67 -0.74
N THR A 66 -11.96 4.84 -1.46
CA THR A 66 -11.62 4.36 -2.81
C THR A 66 -12.53 4.97 -3.86
#